data_AF-A0A2D6P7H4-F1
#
_entry.id   AF-A0A2D6P7H4-F1
#
_cell.length_a   1.000
_cell.length_b   1.000
_cell.length_c   1.000
_cell.angle_alpha   90.00
_cell.angle_beta   90.00
_cell.angle_gamma   90.00
#
_symmetry.space_group_name_H-M   'P 1'
#
loop_
_entity.id
_entity.type
_entity.pdbx_description
1 polymer ?
#
loop_
_entity_poly.entity_id
_entity_poly.type
_entity_poly.pdbx_seq_one_letter_code
_entity_poly.pdbx_strand_id
1 'polypeptide(L)' 'MNYTKSQLVDALVAEWEYLCHDDFDPENDPSPEQFRKEMEELTVEQLIEETSTDEYFTLEEYMDRYL' A
#
# COMPACT_ATOMS: atom_id res chain seq x y z
N MET A 1 -10.63 -12.00 6.09
CA MET A 1 -9.65 -11.74 7.16
C MET A 1 -9.78 -10.29 7.61
N ASN A 2 -9.41 -9.96 8.86
CA ASN A 2 -9.33 -8.56 9.31
C ASN A 2 -7.86 -8.24 9.57
N TYR A 3 -7.22 -7.52 8.66
CA TYR A 3 -5.87 -7.00 8.85
C TYR A 3 -5.91 -5.76 9.74
N THR A 4 -4.84 -5.56 10.51
CA THR A 4 -4.67 -4.31 11.26
C THR A 4 -4.34 -3.17 10.31
N LYS A 5 -4.65 -1.94 10.71
CA LYS A 5 -4.24 -0.74 9.98
C LYS A 5 -2.74 -0.74 9.66
N SER A 6 -1.90 -1.08 10.64
CA SER A 6 -0.44 -1.16 10.44
C SER A 6 -0.06 -2.14 9.34
N GLN A 7 -0.65 -3.34 9.32
CA GLN A 7 -0.35 -4.34 8.30
C GLN A 7 -0.74 -3.86 6.89
N LEU A 8 -1.88 -3.18 6.75
CA LEU A 8 -2.28 -2.60 5.46
C LEU A 8 -1.30 -1.51 5.01
N VAL A 9 -0.90 -0.63 5.92
CA VAL A 9 0.11 0.41 5.64
C VAL A 9 1.44 -0.23 5.24
N ASP A 10 1.90 -1.26 5.96
CA ASP A 10 3.16 -1.93 5.68
C ASP A 10 3.15 -2.58 4.29
N ALA A 11 2.06 -3.23 3.91
CA ALA A 11 1.89 -3.84 2.59
C ALA A 11 1.82 -2.79 1.46
N LEU A 12 1.08 -1.69 1.65
CA LEU A 12 1.03 -0.57 0.68
C LEU A 12 2.39 0.08 0.48
N VAL A 13 3.15 0.28 1.55
CA VAL A 13 4.51 0.83 1.45
C VAL A 13 5.44 -0.14 0.72
N ALA A 14 5.34 -1.45 0.98
CA ALA A 14 6.14 -2.45 0.28
C ALA A 14 5.82 -2.51 -1.23
N GLU A 15 4.54 -2.39 -1.60
CA GLU A 15 4.14 -2.24 -3.00
C GLU A 15 4.71 -0.96 -3.61
N TRP A 16 4.58 0.18 -2.94
CA TRP A 16 5.12 1.46 -3.40
C TRP A 16 6.63 1.39 -3.65
N GLU A 17 7.39 0.82 -2.70
CA GLU A 17 8.84 0.61 -2.87
C GLU A 17 9.17 -0.29 -4.07
N TYR A 18 8.35 -1.32 -4.32
CA TYR A 18 8.50 -2.19 -5.48
C TYR A 18 8.18 -1.46 -6.80
N LEU A 19 7.12 -0.64 -6.84
CA LEU A 19 6.73 0.12 -8.03
C LEU A 19 7.74 1.24 -8.35
N CYS A 20 8.24 1.92 -7.33
CA CYS A 20 9.23 2.99 -7.46
C CYS A 20 10.64 2.47 -7.78
N HIS A 21 10.91 1.16 -7.71
CA HIS A 21 12.24 0.61 -7.93
C HIS A 21 12.87 1.03 -9.28
N ASP A 22 12.10 1.06 -10.37
CA ASP A 22 12.62 1.35 -11.71
C ASP A 22 12.24 2.74 -12.27
N ASP A 23 11.15 3.35 -11.80
CA ASP A 23 10.56 4.56 -12.41
C ASP A 23 10.37 5.74 -11.42
N PHE A 24 11.04 5.75 -10.26
CA PHE A 24 10.90 6.84 -9.28
C PHE A 24 11.36 8.22 -9.81
N ASP A 25 10.46 9.20 -9.74
CA ASP A 25 10.71 10.60 -10.03
C ASP A 25 10.69 11.45 -8.73
N PRO A 26 11.85 11.93 -8.25
CA PRO A 26 11.92 12.71 -7.00
C PRO A 26 11.18 14.05 -7.03
N GLU A 27 10.77 14.56 -8.20
CA GLU A 27 9.97 15.80 -8.29
C GLU A 27 8.46 15.55 -8.22
N ASN A 28 7.99 14.35 -8.56
CA ASN A 28 6.57 14.03 -8.69
C ASN A 28 6.10 12.93 -7.73
N ASP A 29 6.99 12.03 -7.31
CA ASP A 29 6.66 10.87 -6.49
C ASP A 29 7.00 11.11 -5.00
N PRO A 30 6.10 10.71 -4.07
CA PRO A 30 6.41 10.76 -2.65
C PRO A 30 7.53 9.78 -2.29
N SER A 31 8.42 10.19 -1.38
CA SER A 31 9.35 9.26 -0.77
C SER A 31 8.58 8.17 0.01
N PRO A 32 9.18 6.99 0.26
CA PRO A 32 8.53 5.94 1.05
C PRO A 32 8.03 6.42 2.43
N GLU A 33 8.76 7.34 3.08
CA GLU A 33 8.34 7.95 4.35
C GLU A 33 7.14 8.88 4.19
N GLN A 34 7.07 9.66 3.10
CA GLN A 34 5.94 10.53 2.81
C GLN A 34 4.69 9.69 2.50
N PHE A 35 4.81 8.69 1.63
CA PHE A 35 3.73 7.78 1.29
C PHE A 35 3.22 7.02 2.53
N ARG A 36 4.11 6.49 3.38
CA ARG A 36 3.73 5.85 4.65
C ARG A 36 2.88 6.80 5.51
N LYS A 37 3.31 8.04 5.66
CA LYS A 37 2.59 9.02 6.48
C LYS A 37 1.18 9.29 5.94
N GLU A 38 1.02 9.38 4.62
CA GLU A 38 -0.29 9.52 3.98
C GLU A 38 -1.18 8.30 4.29
N MET A 39 -0.65 7.09 4.15
CA MET A 39 -1.36 5.85 4.48
C MET A 39 -1.74 5.77 5.97
N GLU A 40 -0.89 6.26 6.87
CA GLU A 40 -1.18 6.33 8.30
C GLU A 40 -2.32 7.31 8.66
N GLU A 41 -2.68 8.25 7.78
CA GLU A 41 -3.80 9.18 8.00
C GLU A 41 -5.16 8.59 7.54
N LEU A 42 -5.14 7.57 6.66
CA LEU A 42 -6.34 6.94 6.10
C LEU A 42 -7.07 6.00 7.08
N THR A 43 -8.36 5.77 6.87
CA THR A 43 -9.10 4.72 7.60
C THR A 43 -8.76 3.33 7.06
N VAL A 44 -9.11 2.27 7.80
CA VAL A 44 -8.94 0.89 7.33
C VAL A 44 -9.69 0.65 6.03
N GLU A 45 -10.90 1.20 5.88
CA GLU A 45 -11.70 1.05 4.65
C GLU A 45 -11.03 1.72 3.46
N GLN A 46 -10.48 2.93 3.65
CA GLN A 46 -9.73 3.64 2.61
C GLN A 46 -8.44 2.89 2.25
N LEU A 47 -7.71 2.36 3.22
CA LEU A 47 -6.51 1.56 2.95
C LEU A 47 -6.81 0.31 2.14
N ILE A 48 -7.95 -0.35 2.39
CA ILE A 48 -8.38 -1.50 1.58
C ILE A 48 -8.70 -1.03 0.15
N GLU A 49 -9.33 0.13 -0.02
CA GLU A 49 -9.61 0.70 -1.34
C GLU A 49 -8.30 1.03 -2.10
N GLU A 50 -7.29 1.57 -1.42
CA GLU A 50 -5.96 1.87 -2.01
C GLU A 50 -5.26 0.63 -2.58
N THR A 51 -5.49 -0.55 -2.00
CA THR A 51 -4.92 -1.82 -2.55
C THR A 51 -5.43 -2.14 -3.95
N SER A 52 -6.50 -1.46 -4.42
CA SER A 52 -7.14 -1.70 -5.72
C SER A 52 -7.52 -3.17 -5.96
N THR A 53 -7.82 -3.89 -4.88
CA THR A 53 -8.18 -5.33 -4.91
C THR A 53 -9.65 -5.53 -5.28
N ASP A 54 -9.93 -6.65 -5.93
CA ASP A 54 -11.27 -7.00 -6.41
C ASP A 54 -11.51 -8.53 -6.38
N GLU A 55 -12.46 -9.02 -7.17
CA GLU A 55 -12.80 -10.45 -7.25
C GLU A 55 -11.74 -11.32 -7.95
N TYR A 56 -10.84 -10.71 -8.74
CA TYR A 56 -9.78 -11.40 -9.49
C TYR A 56 -8.42 -11.31 -8.81
N PHE A 57 -8.21 -10.27 -8.00
CA PHE A 57 -7.04 -10.15 -7.14
C PHE A 57 -7.49 -9.71 -5.75
N THR A 58 -7.63 -10.68 -4.86
CA THR A 58 -8.26 -10.47 -3.56
C THR A 58 -7.32 -9.76 -2.59
N LEU A 59 -7.89 -9.12 -1.57
CA LEU A 59 -7.11 -8.56 -0.45
C LEU A 59 -6.21 -9.60 0.22
N GLU A 60 -6.61 -10.87 0.26
CA GLU A 60 -5.78 -11.94 0.80
C GLU A 60 -4.52 -12.16 -0.05
N GLU A 61 -4.66 -12.22 -1.37
CA GLU A 61 -3.55 -12.37 -2.31
C GLU A 61 -2.63 -11.14 -2.33
N TYR A 62 -3.19 -9.93 -2.23
CA TYR A 62 -2.42 -8.70 -2.10
C TYR A 62 -1.56 -8.74 -0.83
N MET A 63 -2.16 -9.12 0.30
CA MET A 63 -1.44 -9.16 1.57
C MET A 63 -0.41 -10.28 1.60
N ASP A 64 -0.65 -11.46 1.00
CA ASP A 64 0.37 -12.52 0.87
C ASP A 64 1.57 -12.10 0.01
N ARG A 65 1.34 -11.17 -0.94
CA ARG A 65 2.39 -10.67 -1.83
C ARG A 65 3.27 -9.61 -1.18
N TYR A 66 2.71 -8.75 -0.34
CA TYR A 66 3.37 -7.51 0.11
C TYR A 66 3.55 -7.37 1.63
N LEU A 67 2.94 -8.23 2.45
CA LEU A 67 3.12 -8.24 3.92
C LEU A 67 4.20 -9.25 4.36
#